data_AF-A0A356V5G1-F1
#
_entry.id   AF-A0A356V5G1-F1
#
_cell.length_a   1.000
_cell.length_b   1.000
_cell.length_c   1.000
_cell.angle_alpha   90.00
_cell.angle_beta   90.00
_cell.angle_gamma   90.00
#
_symmetry.space_group_name_H-M   'P 1'
#
loop_
_entity.id
_entity.type
_entity.pdbx_description
1 polymer ?
#
loop_
_entity_poly.entity_id
_entity_poly.type
_entity_poly.pdbx_seq_one_letter_code
_entity_poly.pdbx_strand_id
1 'polypeptide(L)'
;MIPSSFPTKEEIANLSAKMLLEIGAVHFNAKDPFTLASGLPSPTYIDCRKLISHPRIRSTLMDFMVTTVMRDAGFEAFDNIAGGETAGIPFAALVAERMALPMSYVRK
;
A
#
# COMPACT_ATOMS: atom_id res chain seq x y z
N MET A 1 9.65 -5.53 -14.89
CA MET A 1 9.45 -4.76 -16.14
C MET A 1 8.68 -3.51 -15.76
N ILE A 2 9.20 -2.32 -16.06
CA ILE A 2 8.51 -1.05 -15.76
C ILE A 2 7.29 -0.97 -16.70
N PRO A 3 6.06 -0.79 -16.19
CA PRO A 3 4.87 -0.75 -17.03
C PRO A 3 4.96 0.39 -18.05
N SER A 4 4.75 0.08 -19.34
CA SER A 4 4.74 1.07 -20.43
C SER A 4 3.43 1.83 -20.55
N SER A 5 2.37 1.37 -19.87
CA SER A 5 1.12 2.11 -19.69
C SER A 5 0.80 2.21 -18.20
N PHE A 6 0.51 3.43 -17.77
CA PHE A 6 0.12 3.71 -16.40
C PHE A 6 -1.41 3.81 -16.34
N PRO A 7 -2.12 2.93 -15.59
CA PRO A 7 -3.56 3.09 -15.39
C PRO A 7 -3.87 4.47 -14.80
N THR A 8 -5.04 5.03 -15.07
CA THR A 8 -5.44 6.32 -14.51
C THR A 8 -5.43 6.28 -12.98
N LYS A 9 -5.30 7.44 -12.31
CA LYS A 9 -5.35 7.50 -10.84
C LYS A 9 -6.69 6.95 -10.32
N GLU A 10 -7.77 7.18 -11.08
CA GLU A 10 -9.10 6.65 -10.79
C GLU A 10 -9.17 5.12 -10.88
N GLU A 11 -8.62 4.51 -11.94
CA GLU A 11 -8.56 3.06 -12.06
C GLU A 11 -7.72 2.41 -10.96
N ILE A 12 -6.56 3.00 -10.62
CA ILE A 12 -5.73 2.53 -9.50
C ILE A 12 -6.53 2.56 -8.20
N ALA A 13 -7.24 3.66 -7.91
CA ALA A 13 -8.05 3.79 -6.71
C ALA A 13 -9.18 2.75 -6.67
N ASN A 14 -9.93 2.60 -7.77
CA ASN A 14 -11.04 1.66 -7.87
C ASN A 14 -10.60 0.20 -7.71
N LEU A 15 -9.49 -0.20 -8.35
CA LEU A 15 -8.95 -1.56 -8.23
C LEU A 15 -8.38 -1.80 -6.83
N SER A 16 -7.68 -0.82 -6.25
CA SER A 16 -7.17 -0.92 -4.87
C SER A 16 -8.29 -1.11 -3.86
N ALA A 17 -9.38 -0.32 -3.97
CA ALA A 17 -10.54 -0.46 -3.11
C ALA A 17 -11.18 -1.85 -3.21
N LYS A 18 -11.37 -2.36 -4.44
CA LYS A 18 -11.91 -3.72 -4.66
C LYS A 18 -11.04 -4.79 -4.01
N MET A 19 -9.72 -4.73 -4.20
CA MET A 19 -8.80 -5.70 -3.59
C MET A 19 -8.84 -5.66 -2.05
N LEU A 20 -8.90 -4.47 -1.45
CA LEU A 20 -8.99 -4.31 0.01
C LEU A 20 -10.28 -4.92 0.57
N LEU A 21 -11.40 -4.75 -0.12
CA LEU A 21 -12.69 -5.32 0.26
C LEU A 21 -12.71 -6.84 0.05
N GLU A 22 -12.17 -7.32 -1.07
CA GLU A 22 -12.14 -8.75 -1.43
C GLU A 22 -11.48 -9.61 -0.35
N ILE A 23 -10.40 -9.13 0.28
CA ILE A 23 -9.67 -9.88 1.32
C ILE A 23 -10.13 -9.56 2.75
N GLY A 24 -11.15 -8.71 2.91
CA GLY A 24 -11.55 -8.22 4.23
C GLY A 24 -10.40 -7.50 4.95
N ALA A 25 -9.62 -6.70 4.21
CA ALA A 25 -8.70 -5.76 4.83
C ALA A 25 -9.46 -4.54 5.37
N VAL A 26 -10.60 -4.21 4.76
CA VAL A 26 -11.52 -3.15 5.21
C VAL A 26 -12.80 -3.77 5.73
N HIS A 27 -13.28 -3.24 6.86
CA HIS A 27 -14.53 -3.66 7.50
C HIS A 27 -15.42 -2.44 7.80
N PHE A 28 -16.74 -2.65 7.75
CA PHE A 28 -17.75 -1.66 8.09
C PHE A 28 -18.66 -2.20 9.19
N ASN A 29 -18.90 -1.41 10.24
CA ASN A 29 -19.89 -1.70 11.26
C ASN A 29 -20.45 -0.41 11.86
N ALA A 30 -21.55 0.09 11.28
CA ALA A 30 -22.21 1.30 11.76
C ALA A 30 -23.08 1.06 13.00
N LYS A 31 -23.52 -0.18 13.24
CA LYS A 31 -24.39 -0.53 14.37
C LYS A 31 -23.59 -0.70 15.66
N ASP A 32 -22.43 -1.33 15.57
CA ASP A 32 -21.51 -1.58 16.68
C ASP A 32 -20.08 -1.16 16.28
N PRO A 33 -19.73 0.13 16.44
CA PRO A 33 -18.47 0.68 15.94
C PRO A 33 -17.23 0.03 16.57
N PHE A 34 -16.14 -0.03 15.80
CA PHE A 34 -14.84 -0.47 16.31
C PHE A 34 -14.26 0.56 17.27
N THR A 35 -13.64 0.12 18.37
CA THR A 35 -12.82 0.99 19.21
C THR A 35 -11.38 1.04 18.68
N LEU A 36 -10.93 2.20 18.23
CA LEU A 36 -9.57 2.39 17.73
C LEU A 36 -8.54 2.46 18.88
N ALA A 37 -7.26 2.38 18.54
CA ALA A 37 -6.18 2.53 19.52
C ALA A 37 -6.17 3.90 20.23
N SER A 38 -6.78 4.93 19.62
CA SER A 38 -7.01 6.23 20.25
C SER A 38 -8.15 6.23 21.29
N GLY A 39 -8.89 5.13 21.42
CA GLY A 39 -10.11 5.03 22.22
C GLY A 39 -11.37 5.53 21.50
N LEU A 40 -11.25 6.13 20.32
CA LEU A 40 -12.40 6.66 19.58
C LEU A 40 -13.17 5.56 18.84
N PRO A 41 -14.52 5.64 18.79
CA PRO A 41 -15.31 4.75 17.96
C PRO A 41 -15.15 5.09 16.47
N SER A 42 -15.14 4.08 15.62
CA SER A 42 -15.10 4.23 14.16
C SER A 42 -16.04 3.23 13.48
N PRO A 43 -16.88 3.66 12.54
CA PRO A 43 -17.73 2.74 11.76
C PRO A 43 -16.91 1.94 10.74
N THR A 44 -15.64 2.29 10.53
CA THR A 44 -14.72 1.64 9.60
C THR A 44 -13.45 1.19 10.30
N TYR A 45 -12.92 0.07 9.85
CA TYR A 45 -11.62 -0.44 10.28
C TYR A 45 -10.84 -0.93 9.07
N ILE A 46 -9.53 -0.71 9.08
CA ILE A 46 -8.62 -1.20 8.04
C ILE A 46 -7.38 -1.82 8.66
N ASP A 47 -6.96 -2.97 8.13
CA ASP A 47 -5.67 -3.58 8.41
C ASP A 47 -4.90 -3.90 7.13
N CYS A 48 -4.06 -2.96 6.69
CA CYS A 48 -3.20 -3.15 5.53
C CYS A 48 -2.14 -4.25 5.72
N ARG A 49 -1.84 -4.69 6.94
CA ARG A 49 -0.86 -5.77 7.16
C ARG A 49 -1.35 -7.08 6.55
N LYS A 50 -2.68 -7.28 6.45
CA LYS A 50 -3.25 -8.46 5.78
C LYS A 50 -2.81 -8.57 4.32
N LEU A 51 -2.55 -7.46 3.64
CA LEU A 51 -2.18 -7.45 2.21
C LEU A 51 -0.99 -8.38 1.93
N ILE A 52 -0.02 -8.43 2.84
CA ILE A 52 1.19 -9.25 2.67
C ILE A 52 0.88 -10.75 2.55
N SER A 53 -0.26 -11.22 3.05
CA SER A 53 -0.70 -12.62 2.99
C SER A 53 -1.37 -12.98 1.65
N HIS A 54 -1.58 -12.02 0.74
CA HIS A 54 -2.25 -12.24 -0.55
C HIS A 54 -1.30 -11.89 -1.71
N PRO A 55 -0.55 -12.88 -2.26
CA PRO A 55 0.53 -12.62 -3.22
C PRO A 55 0.13 -11.82 -4.47
N ARG A 56 -1.03 -12.13 -5.06
CA ARG A 56 -1.54 -11.42 -6.26
C ARG A 56 -1.86 -9.97 -5.94
N ILE A 57 -2.58 -9.73 -4.84
CA ILE A 57 -2.99 -8.40 -4.40
C ILE A 57 -1.80 -7.55 -3.98
N ARG A 58 -0.90 -8.07 -3.14
CA ARG A 58 0.30 -7.31 -2.74
C ARG A 58 1.14 -6.96 -3.96
N SER A 59 1.30 -7.86 -4.93
CA SER A 59 2.08 -7.57 -6.14
C SER A 59 1.48 -6.39 -6.92
N THR A 60 0.18 -6.46 -7.22
CA THR A 60 -0.52 -5.42 -7.97
C THR A 60 -0.50 -4.07 -7.26
N LEU A 61 -0.72 -4.05 -5.93
CA LEU A 61 -0.68 -2.80 -5.16
C LEU A 61 0.72 -2.17 -5.12
N MET A 62 1.79 -2.97 -5.11
CA MET A 62 3.15 -2.44 -5.20
C MET A 62 3.46 -1.91 -6.61
N ASP A 63 2.96 -2.55 -7.66
CA ASP A 63 3.07 -2.03 -9.03
C ASP A 63 2.35 -0.70 -9.19
N PHE A 64 1.17 -0.56 -8.57
CA PHE A 64 0.44 0.72 -8.51
C PHE A 64 1.21 1.77 -7.73
N MET A 65 1.81 1.42 -6.58
CA MET A 65 2.60 2.37 -5.79
C MET A 65 3.79 2.90 -6.59
N VAL A 66 4.56 2.02 -7.24
CA VAL A 66 5.71 2.40 -8.09
C VAL A 66 5.26 3.26 -9.27
N THR A 67 4.17 2.86 -9.93
CA THR A 67 3.55 3.63 -11.02
C THR A 67 3.15 5.04 -10.57
N THR A 68 2.55 5.18 -9.39
CA THR A 68 2.12 6.48 -8.86
C THR A 68 3.31 7.38 -8.58
N VAL A 69 4.35 6.88 -7.89
CA VAL A 69 5.52 7.71 -7.53
C VAL A 69 6.34 8.10 -8.76
N MET A 70 6.56 7.17 -9.71
CA MET A 70 7.29 7.48 -10.95
C MET A 70 6.55 8.48 -11.84
N ARG A 71 5.21 8.39 -11.91
CA ARG A 71 4.39 9.34 -12.66
C ARG A 71 4.44 10.74 -12.07
N ASP A 72 4.31 10.83 -10.75
CA ASP A 72 4.12 12.12 -10.08
C ASP A 72 5.45 12.83 -9.76
N ALA A 73 6.53 12.08 -9.48
CA ALA A 73 7.83 12.64 -9.10
C ALA A 73 8.91 12.49 -10.19
N GLY A 74 8.79 11.50 -11.07
CA GLY A 74 9.79 11.16 -12.09
C GLY A 74 10.54 9.85 -11.80
N PHE A 75 11.20 9.33 -12.83
CA PHE A 75 11.85 8.01 -12.79
C PHE A 75 13.14 7.99 -11.96
N GLU A 76 13.91 9.08 -11.99
CA GLU A 76 15.21 9.23 -11.29
C GLU A 76 15.10 10.16 -10.08
N ALA A 77 13.90 10.30 -9.50
CA ALA A 77 13.64 11.25 -8.42
C ALA A 77 14.06 10.73 -7.03
N PHE A 78 14.49 9.47 -6.92
CA PHE A 78 14.73 8.79 -5.66
C PHE A 78 15.98 7.91 -5.71
N ASP A 79 16.79 7.94 -4.64
CA ASP A 79 18.01 7.12 -4.51
C ASP A 79 17.88 5.98 -3.49
N ASN A 80 16.84 5.97 -2.67
CA ASN A 80 16.64 4.99 -1.60
C ASN A 80 15.16 4.90 -1.18
N ILE A 81 14.72 3.71 -0.78
CA ILE A 81 13.39 3.48 -0.19
C ILE A 81 13.56 3.18 1.30
N ALA A 82 12.91 3.97 2.16
CA ALA A 82 12.94 3.77 3.61
C ALA A 82 11.56 3.33 4.16
N GLY A 83 11.50 2.15 4.77
CA GLY A 83 10.27 1.66 5.42
C GLY A 83 10.16 2.12 6.88
N GLY A 84 9.02 2.69 7.25
CA GLY A 84 8.72 2.98 8.66
C GLY A 84 8.44 1.72 9.47
N GLU A 85 9.02 1.61 10.67
CA GLU A 85 8.77 0.49 11.57
C GLU A 85 7.30 0.43 12.04
N THR A 86 6.63 -0.73 12.06
CA THR A 86 7.03 -2.06 11.55
C THR A 86 6.29 -2.40 10.25
N ALA A 87 5.03 -1.95 10.14
CA ALA A 87 4.14 -2.33 9.07
C ALA A 87 4.55 -1.77 7.69
N GLY A 88 5.38 -0.72 7.65
CA GLY A 88 5.89 -0.16 6.40
C GLY A 88 7.01 -1.00 5.77
N ILE A 89 7.71 -1.80 6.56
CA ILE A 89 8.90 -2.56 6.13
C ILE A 89 8.60 -3.51 4.95
N PRO A 90 7.53 -4.34 4.98
CA PRO A 90 7.26 -5.25 3.87
C PRO A 90 6.96 -4.52 2.55
N PHE A 91 6.25 -3.40 2.61
CA PHE A 91 5.92 -2.63 1.41
C PHE A 91 7.15 -1.93 0.86
N ALA A 92 7.97 -1.32 1.72
CA ALA A 92 9.23 -0.71 1.33
C ALA A 92 10.18 -1.71 0.66
N ALA A 93 10.27 -2.95 1.16
CA ALA A 93 11.09 -3.99 0.53
C ALA A 93 10.63 -4.33 -0.89
N LEU A 94 9.33 -4.49 -1.08
CA LEU A 94 8.75 -4.83 -2.38
C LEU A 94 8.81 -3.67 -3.39
N VAL A 95 8.76 -2.42 -2.91
CA VAL A 95 8.93 -1.22 -3.74
C VAL A 95 10.39 -1.02 -4.11
N ALA A 96 11.31 -1.18 -3.16
CA ALA A 96 12.75 -1.08 -3.40
C ALA A 96 13.22 -2.07 -4.48
N GLU A 97 12.73 -3.32 -4.40
CA GLU A 97 13.01 -4.35 -5.42
C GLU A 97 12.51 -3.94 -6.82
N ARG A 98 11.28 -3.43 -6.92
CA ARG A 98 10.69 -2.98 -8.20
C ARG A 98 11.39 -1.76 -8.79
N MET A 99 11.83 -0.85 -7.94
CA MET A 99 12.53 0.37 -8.35
C MET A 99 14.03 0.15 -8.54
N ALA A 100 14.55 -1.04 -8.22
CA ALA A 100 15.97 -1.36 -8.21
C ALA A 100 16.80 -0.37 -7.37
N LEU A 101 16.25 0.07 -6.23
CA LEU A 101 16.89 1.02 -5.31
C LEU A 101 17.34 0.34 -4.01
N PRO A 102 18.37 0.88 -3.34
CA PRO A 102 18.67 0.56 -1.95
C PRO A 102 17.46 0.65 -1.03
N MET A 103 17.43 -0.23 -0.01
CA MET A 103 16.40 -0.24 1.02
C MET A 103 16.99 0.04 2.40
N SER A 104 16.34 0.93 3.15
CA SER A 104 16.56 1.17 4.58
C SER A 104 15.26 0.99 5.37
N TYR A 105 15.33 0.99 6.71
CA TYR A 105 14.15 1.14 7.55
C TYR A 105 14.42 2.08 8.72
N VAL A 106 13.38 2.76 9.19
CA VAL A 106 13.46 3.76 10.26
C VAL A 106 12.75 3.23 11.50
N ARG A 107 13.48 3.20 12.63
CA ARG A 107 12.96 2.82 13.94
C ARG A 107 12.05 3.92 14.51
N LYS A 108 11.07 3.55 15.33
CA LYS A 108 10.23 4.51 16.06
C LYS A 108 10.97 5.26 17.16
#